data_AF-A0A229RV09-F1
#
_entry.id   AF-A0A229RV09-F1
#
_cell.length_a   1.000
_cell.length_b   1.000
_cell.length_c   1.000
_cell.angle_alpha   90.00
_cell.angle_beta   90.00
_cell.angle_gamma   90.00
#
_symmetry.space_group_name_H-M   'P 1'
#
loop_
_entity.id
_entity.type
_entity.pdbx_description
1 polymer ?
#
loop_
_entity_poly.entity_id
_entity_poly.type
_entity_poly.pdbx_seq_one_letter_code
_entity_poly.pdbx_strand_id
1 'polypeptide(L)'
;MDDVEIELLPPGTALAWGHAPAPRRGPKPGYSLEQIVDAAIAQADAEGYAALSMPAIAKRLGVTANALYRYLSSKEELLVLVAEAAWGPPPATLTGDWRAAVTAWARELLERCRRHPWLIDLPVRSAPTTPNLLGWLENFLEGMADSGLGTQDVVGCAVLVDGWVRSTASLLRDVNASPPEQAQALGGFLGPRLRERGYPRVAAVISGEAYSEEGIEDADVEFGLGRILDGIEMLIGRR
;
A
#
# COMPACT_ATOMS: atom_id res chain seq x y z
N MET A 1 14.59 -14.82 23.45
CA MET A 1 13.49 -13.89 23.72
C MET A 1 12.51 -14.67 24.55
N ASP A 2 12.33 -14.28 25.81
CA ASP A 2 11.42 -15.00 26.70
C ASP A 2 9.97 -14.69 26.28
N ASP A 3 9.01 -15.58 26.58
CA ASP A 3 7.60 -15.44 26.15
C ASP A 3 6.99 -14.08 26.58
N VAL A 4 7.46 -13.50 27.68
CA VAL A 4 7.05 -12.17 28.19
C VAL A 4 7.47 -11.03 27.25
N GLU A 5 8.63 -11.13 26.60
CA GLU A 5 9.09 -10.12 25.64
C GLU A 5 8.29 -10.18 24.33
N ILE A 6 7.81 -11.38 23.94
CA ILE A 6 6.94 -11.57 22.77
C ILE A 6 5.57 -10.93 22.99
N GLU A 7 5.00 -11.05 24.19
CA GLU A 7 3.68 -10.46 24.52
C GLU A 7 3.67 -8.93 24.48
N LEU A 8 4.83 -8.28 24.57
CA LEU A 8 4.96 -6.82 24.46
C LEU A 8 5.05 -6.33 23.01
N LEU A 9 5.22 -7.23 22.04
CA LEU A 9 5.29 -6.85 20.63
C LEU A 9 3.91 -6.45 20.08
N PRO A 10 3.88 -5.58 19.06
CA PRO A 10 2.64 -5.31 18.34
C PRO A 10 2.03 -6.62 17.79
N PRO A 11 0.68 -6.76 17.81
CA PRO A 11 0.00 -7.97 17.34
C PRO A 11 0.50 -8.43 15.97
N GLY A 12 0.71 -9.74 15.81
CA GLY A 12 1.10 -10.36 14.54
C GLY A 12 2.59 -10.23 14.19
N THR A 13 3.36 -9.41 14.91
CA THR A 13 4.80 -9.24 14.66
C THR A 13 5.53 -10.58 14.79
N ALA A 14 5.43 -11.25 15.94
CA ALA A 14 6.10 -12.53 16.17
C ALA A 14 5.72 -13.59 15.10
N LEU A 15 4.43 -13.67 14.74
CA LEU A 15 3.95 -14.58 13.71
C LEU A 15 4.57 -14.29 12.33
N ALA A 16 4.69 -13.02 11.95
CA ALA A 16 5.33 -12.63 10.68
C ALA A 16 6.80 -13.06 10.62
N TRP A 17 7.48 -13.11 11.77
CA TRP A 17 8.85 -13.61 11.93
C TRP A 17 8.93 -15.13 12.17
N GLY A 18 7.86 -15.88 11.87
CA GLY A 18 7.82 -17.33 12.00
C GLY A 18 7.77 -17.86 13.43
N HIS A 19 7.58 -17.00 14.43
CA HIS A 19 7.35 -17.43 15.81
C HIS A 19 5.87 -17.81 15.98
N ALA A 20 5.53 -19.00 15.50
CA ALA A 20 4.21 -19.59 15.71
C ALA A 20 4.10 -20.18 17.14
N PRO A 21 2.95 -20.01 17.82
CA PRO A 21 2.72 -20.69 19.09
C PRO A 21 2.85 -22.20 18.92
N ALA A 22 3.43 -22.85 19.93
CA ALA A 22 3.69 -24.30 19.88
C ALA A 22 2.41 -25.09 19.56
N PRO A 23 2.48 -26.14 18.73
CA PRO A 23 1.31 -26.89 18.32
C PRO A 23 0.61 -27.50 19.55
N ARG A 24 -0.64 -27.09 19.80
CA ARG A 24 -1.47 -27.67 20.89
C ARG A 24 -1.81 -29.12 20.55
N ARG A 25 -1.73 -30.01 21.55
CA ARG A 25 -2.13 -31.43 21.43
C ARG A 25 -3.54 -31.56 20.87
N GLY A 26 -3.70 -32.31 19.78
CA GLY A 26 -4.99 -32.56 19.15
C GLY A 26 -4.86 -33.11 17.71
N PRO A 27 -5.98 -33.37 17.02
CA PRO A 27 -5.98 -33.76 15.61
C PRO A 27 -5.29 -32.71 14.73
N LYS A 28 -4.69 -33.15 13.61
CA LYS A 28 -4.02 -32.26 12.66
C LYS A 28 -4.92 -31.05 12.32
N PRO A 29 -4.39 -29.82 12.36
CA PRO A 29 -5.16 -28.64 11.99
C PRO A 29 -5.67 -28.78 10.55
N GLY A 30 -6.92 -28.42 10.29
CA GLY A 30 -7.54 -28.54 8.97
C GLY A 30 -7.04 -27.51 7.95
N TYR A 31 -6.34 -26.47 8.42
CA TYR A 31 -5.76 -25.41 7.61
C TYR A 31 -4.37 -25.03 8.14
N SER A 32 -3.54 -24.42 7.29
CA SER A 32 -2.32 -23.72 7.71
C SER A 32 -2.58 -22.22 7.86
N LEU A 33 -1.66 -21.51 8.50
CA LEU A 33 -1.76 -20.05 8.64
C LEU A 33 -1.71 -19.36 7.27
N GLU A 34 -0.87 -19.87 6.37
CA GLU A 34 -0.76 -19.40 4.98
C GLU A 34 -2.09 -19.54 4.24
N GLN A 35 -2.78 -20.69 4.37
CA GLN A 35 -4.10 -20.88 3.75
C GLN A 35 -5.16 -19.91 4.27
N ILE A 36 -5.08 -19.52 5.56
CA ILE A 36 -5.99 -18.53 6.15
C ILE A 36 -5.68 -17.14 5.58
N VAL A 37 -4.40 -16.79 5.47
CA VAL A 37 -3.93 -15.52 4.90
C VAL A 37 -4.33 -15.41 3.42
N ASP A 38 -4.10 -16.45 2.61
CA ASP A 38 -4.48 -16.48 1.20
C ASP A 38 -6.00 -16.30 1.00
N ALA A 39 -6.81 -16.94 1.85
CA ALA A 39 -8.26 -16.79 1.80
C ALA A 39 -8.71 -15.37 2.18
N ALA A 40 -8.02 -14.72 3.12
CA ALA A 40 -8.28 -13.35 3.50
C ALA A 40 -7.86 -12.36 2.40
N ILE A 41 -6.69 -12.53 1.77
CA ILE A 41 -6.26 -11.72 0.61
C ILE A 41 -7.28 -11.84 -0.51
N ALA A 42 -7.68 -13.06 -0.88
CA ALA A 42 -8.65 -13.27 -1.95
C ALA A 42 -10.04 -12.68 -1.65
N GLN A 43 -10.40 -12.54 -0.36
CA GLN A 43 -11.62 -11.84 0.04
C GLN A 43 -11.46 -10.32 -0.06
N ALA A 44 -10.32 -9.79 0.38
CA ALA A 44 -10.04 -8.35 0.31
C ALA A 44 -9.89 -7.85 -1.13
N ASP A 45 -9.30 -8.65 -2.02
CA ASP A 45 -9.19 -8.36 -3.46
C ASP A 45 -10.58 -8.27 -4.12
N ALA A 46 -11.52 -9.09 -3.68
CA ALA A 46 -12.86 -9.16 -4.26
C ALA A 46 -13.84 -8.13 -3.66
N GLU A 47 -13.76 -7.89 -2.35
CA GLU A 47 -14.79 -7.17 -1.59
C GLU A 47 -14.24 -5.94 -0.84
N GLY A 48 -12.93 -5.70 -0.92
CA GLY A 48 -12.25 -4.58 -0.27
C GLY A 48 -11.93 -4.80 1.21
N TYR A 49 -11.18 -3.86 1.78
CA TYR A 49 -10.72 -3.92 3.18
C TYR A 49 -11.87 -4.04 4.19
N ALA A 50 -12.99 -3.33 3.95
CA ALA A 50 -14.13 -3.32 4.86
C ALA A 50 -14.80 -4.70 5.03
N ALA A 51 -14.65 -5.60 4.04
CA ALA A 51 -15.19 -6.94 4.10
C ALA A 51 -14.35 -7.90 4.96
N LEU A 52 -13.09 -7.56 5.27
CA LEU A 52 -12.21 -8.42 6.08
C LEU A 52 -12.72 -8.57 7.51
N SER A 53 -13.23 -9.76 7.83
CA SER A 53 -13.69 -10.12 9.17
C SER A 53 -13.49 -11.60 9.44
N MET A 54 -13.27 -11.96 10.71
CA MET A 54 -13.11 -13.35 11.14
C MET A 54 -14.28 -14.26 10.69
N PRO A 55 -15.56 -13.84 10.84
CA PRO A 55 -16.68 -14.67 10.37
C PRO A 55 -16.73 -14.85 8.85
N ALA A 56 -16.42 -13.81 8.07
CA ALA A 56 -16.45 -13.88 6.61
C ALA A 56 -15.35 -14.84 6.08
N ILE A 57 -14.15 -14.74 6.64
CA ILE A 57 -13.03 -15.62 6.28
C ILE A 57 -13.33 -17.06 6.67
N ALA A 58 -13.87 -17.28 7.87
CA ALA A 58 -14.26 -18.61 8.33
C ALA A 58 -15.32 -19.24 7.42
N LYS A 59 -16.32 -18.45 7.02
CA LYS A 59 -17.35 -18.86 6.05
C LYS A 59 -16.73 -19.26 4.71
N ARG A 60 -15.77 -18.48 4.20
CA ARG A 60 -15.04 -18.79 2.95
C ARG A 60 -14.27 -20.11 3.04
N LEU A 61 -13.70 -20.41 4.20
CA LEU A 61 -12.97 -21.64 4.48
C LEU A 61 -13.87 -22.82 4.93
N GLY A 62 -15.19 -22.63 5.03
CA GLY A 62 -16.12 -23.67 5.48
C GLY A 62 -15.91 -24.10 6.94
N VAL A 63 -15.39 -23.23 7.80
CA VAL A 63 -15.14 -23.49 9.22
C VAL A 63 -15.86 -22.49 10.12
N THR A 64 -15.85 -22.74 11.43
CA THR A 64 -16.34 -21.77 12.42
C THR A 64 -15.28 -20.70 12.67
N ALA A 65 -15.70 -19.48 13.04
CA ALA A 65 -14.76 -18.42 13.42
C ALA A 65 -13.84 -18.85 14.58
N ASN A 66 -14.36 -19.65 15.52
CA ASN A 66 -13.57 -20.20 16.63
C ASN A 66 -12.41 -21.11 16.17
N ALA A 67 -12.53 -21.74 15.00
CA ALA A 67 -11.44 -22.54 14.43
C ALA A 67 -10.26 -21.67 13.99
N LEU A 68 -10.50 -20.44 13.54
CA LEU A 68 -9.44 -19.50 13.14
C LEU A 68 -8.62 -19.01 14.35
N TYR A 69 -9.27 -18.85 15.50
CA TYR A 69 -8.60 -18.44 16.74
C TYR A 69 -7.61 -19.47 17.31
N ARG A 70 -7.51 -20.66 16.68
CA ARG A 70 -6.44 -21.63 16.98
C ARG A 70 -5.09 -21.23 16.37
N TYR A 71 -5.09 -20.35 15.37
CA TYR A 71 -3.90 -19.90 14.65
C TYR A 71 -3.55 -18.45 14.98
N LEU A 72 -4.55 -17.66 15.37
CA LEU A 72 -4.47 -16.22 15.57
C LEU A 72 -5.18 -15.84 16.87
N SER A 73 -4.60 -14.95 17.64
CA SER A 73 -5.20 -14.43 18.88
C SER A 73 -6.23 -13.34 18.59
N SER A 74 -6.12 -12.63 17.46
CA SER A 74 -7.00 -11.51 17.14
C SER A 74 -7.13 -11.21 15.64
N LYS A 75 -8.04 -10.30 15.29
CA LYS A 75 -8.19 -9.79 13.91
C LYS A 75 -6.97 -8.94 13.52
N GLU A 76 -6.39 -8.21 14.46
CA GLU A 76 -5.22 -7.37 14.22
C GLU A 76 -4.01 -8.21 13.79
N GLU A 77 -3.78 -9.38 14.41
CA GLU A 77 -2.73 -10.30 13.98
C GLU A 77 -2.94 -10.75 12.53
N LEU A 78 -4.18 -11.11 12.18
CA LEU A 78 -4.53 -11.50 10.82
C LEU A 78 -4.23 -10.37 9.83
N LEU A 79 -4.64 -9.13 10.14
CA LEU A 79 -4.44 -7.98 9.26
C LEU A 79 -2.94 -7.72 9.01
N VAL A 80 -2.09 -7.90 10.02
CA VAL A 80 -0.64 -7.77 9.87
C VAL A 80 -0.09 -8.83 8.93
N LEU A 81 -0.49 -10.09 9.06
CA LEU A 81 -0.03 -11.17 8.18
C LEU A 81 -0.56 -11.05 6.75
N VAL A 82 -1.81 -10.61 6.61
CA VAL A 82 -2.44 -10.35 5.31
C VAL A 82 -1.75 -9.20 4.59
N ALA A 83 -1.44 -8.12 5.30
CA ALA A 83 -0.66 -7.01 4.76
C ALA A 83 0.76 -7.45 4.38
N GLU A 84 1.43 -8.18 5.27
CA GLU A 84 2.78 -8.70 5.05
C GLU A 84 2.88 -9.55 3.79
N ALA A 85 1.94 -10.48 3.60
CA ALA A 85 1.88 -11.35 2.43
C ALA A 85 1.50 -10.59 1.15
N ALA A 86 0.58 -9.63 1.22
CA ALA A 86 0.14 -8.83 0.07
C ALA A 86 1.19 -7.81 -0.40
N TRP A 87 1.97 -7.21 0.52
CA TRP A 87 3.15 -6.44 0.15
C TRP A 87 4.20 -7.33 -0.52
N GLY A 88 4.40 -8.53 0.02
CA GLY A 88 5.37 -9.50 -0.48
C GLY A 88 6.80 -8.95 -0.43
N PRO A 89 7.78 -9.75 -0.90
CA PRO A 89 9.17 -9.33 -0.89
C PRO A 89 9.37 -8.07 -1.75
N PRO A 90 10.36 -7.22 -1.39
CA PRO A 90 10.77 -6.11 -2.25
C PRO A 90 11.28 -6.62 -3.60
N PRO A 91 11.31 -5.76 -4.63
CA PRO A 91 11.92 -6.11 -5.91
C PRO A 91 13.40 -6.46 -5.73
N ALA A 92 13.95 -7.23 -6.68
CA ALA A 92 15.38 -7.51 -6.72
C ALA A 92 16.20 -6.21 -6.72
N THR A 93 17.42 -6.27 -6.16
CA THR A 93 18.29 -5.11 -5.94
C THR A 93 18.28 -4.16 -7.13
N LEU A 94 17.99 -2.91 -6.82
CA LEU A 94 17.82 -1.85 -7.81
C LEU A 94 19.20 -1.43 -8.30
N THR A 95 19.65 -1.98 -9.42
CA THR A 95 20.94 -1.62 -10.01
C THR A 95 20.83 -0.30 -10.78
N GLY A 96 21.67 0.67 -10.47
CA GLY A 96 21.76 1.92 -11.22
C GLY A 96 22.05 3.14 -10.35
N ASP A 97 21.87 4.32 -10.93
CA ASP A 97 21.81 5.60 -10.20
C ASP A 97 20.63 5.61 -9.21
N TRP A 98 20.77 6.34 -8.10
CA TRP A 98 19.76 6.48 -7.05
C TRP A 98 18.39 6.87 -7.61
N ARG A 99 18.38 7.70 -8.65
CA ARG A 99 17.14 8.16 -9.28
C ARG A 99 16.39 7.01 -9.96
N ALA A 100 17.12 6.13 -10.65
CA ALA A 100 16.56 4.95 -11.27
C ALA A 100 16.05 3.94 -10.22
N ALA A 101 16.80 3.78 -9.13
CA ALA A 101 16.40 2.93 -8.01
C ALA A 101 15.08 3.42 -7.39
N VAL A 102 15.01 4.67 -6.93
CA VAL A 102 13.78 5.21 -6.33
C VAL A 102 12.60 5.17 -7.30
N THR A 103 12.83 5.37 -8.60
CA THR A 103 11.78 5.24 -9.62
C THR A 103 11.21 3.83 -9.68
N ALA A 104 12.08 2.82 -9.74
CA ALA A 104 11.66 1.42 -9.78
C ALA A 104 10.96 1.00 -8.47
N TRP A 105 11.48 1.44 -7.33
CA TRP A 105 10.85 1.22 -6.02
C TRP A 105 9.42 1.77 -5.96
N ALA A 106 9.23 3.02 -6.37
CA ALA A 106 7.91 3.67 -6.37
C ALA A 106 6.91 2.97 -7.31
N ARG A 107 7.38 2.55 -8.50
CA ARG A 107 6.55 1.80 -9.46
C ARG A 107 6.13 0.44 -8.93
N GLU A 108 7.02 -0.28 -8.27
CA GLU A 108 6.70 -1.58 -7.68
C GLU A 108 5.72 -1.45 -6.51
N LEU A 109 5.83 -0.42 -5.67
CA LEU A 109 4.81 -0.13 -4.65
C LEU A 109 3.45 0.18 -5.28
N LEU A 110 3.41 1.03 -6.32
CA LEU A 110 2.16 1.32 -7.04
C LEU A 110 1.56 0.04 -7.64
N GLU A 111 2.39 -0.84 -8.19
CA GLU A 111 1.95 -2.12 -8.74
C GLU A 111 1.40 -3.08 -7.66
N ARG A 112 1.96 -3.06 -6.45
CA ARG A 112 1.37 -3.77 -5.30
C ARG A 112 0.01 -3.20 -4.93
N CYS A 113 -0.12 -1.86 -4.87
CA CYS A 113 -1.41 -1.22 -4.61
C CYS A 113 -2.43 -1.45 -5.74
N ARG A 114 -2.00 -1.57 -7.01
CA ARG A 114 -2.90 -1.94 -8.12
C ARG A 114 -3.40 -3.37 -8.00
N ARG A 115 -2.52 -4.31 -7.63
CA ARG A 115 -2.87 -5.72 -7.42
C ARG A 115 -3.77 -5.93 -6.20
N HIS A 116 -3.52 -5.17 -5.13
CA HIS A 116 -4.26 -5.24 -3.87
C HIS A 116 -4.75 -3.84 -3.46
N PRO A 117 -5.83 -3.30 -4.07
CA PRO A 117 -6.30 -1.93 -3.84
C PRO A 117 -6.73 -1.60 -2.41
N TRP A 118 -6.94 -2.63 -1.59
CA TRP A 118 -7.26 -2.50 -0.17
C TRP A 118 -6.04 -2.23 0.72
N LEU A 119 -4.80 -2.39 0.20
CA LEU A 119 -3.57 -2.12 0.96
C LEU A 119 -3.47 -0.67 1.46
N ILE A 120 -4.03 0.28 0.70
CA ILE A 120 -4.03 1.71 1.03
C ILE A 120 -5.10 2.08 2.07
N ASP A 121 -6.06 1.20 2.34
CA ASP A 121 -7.07 1.41 3.39
C ASP A 121 -6.60 0.91 4.76
N LEU A 122 -5.47 0.18 4.80
CA LEU A 122 -4.87 -0.27 6.04
C LEU A 122 -4.31 0.92 6.82
N PRO A 123 -4.66 1.06 8.12
CA PRO A 123 -4.12 2.13 8.94
C PRO A 123 -2.63 1.90 9.21
N VAL A 124 -1.79 2.85 8.82
CA VAL A 124 -0.37 2.89 9.21
C VAL A 124 -0.28 3.44 10.63
N ARG A 125 0.03 2.56 11.60
CA ARG A 125 0.03 2.91 13.03
C ARG A 125 1.41 3.08 13.65
N SER A 126 2.44 2.56 12.99
CA SER A 126 3.81 2.54 13.51
C SER A 126 4.81 2.34 12.37
N ALA A 127 6.10 2.39 12.72
CA ALA A 127 7.18 1.95 11.84
C ALA A 127 6.98 0.49 11.38
N PRO A 128 7.57 0.09 10.22
CA PRO A 128 7.61 -1.29 9.76
C PRO A 128 8.11 -2.25 10.85
N THR A 129 7.39 -3.35 11.07
CA THR A 129 7.79 -4.40 12.04
C THR A 129 7.87 -5.79 11.44
N THR A 130 7.48 -5.96 10.18
CA THR A 130 7.39 -7.26 9.51
C THR A 130 8.49 -7.43 8.45
N PRO A 131 8.93 -8.68 8.15
CA PRO A 131 10.08 -8.94 7.28
C PRO A 131 10.02 -8.26 5.91
N ASN A 132 8.91 -8.35 5.20
CA ASN A 132 8.77 -7.76 3.87
C ASN A 132 8.81 -6.24 3.95
N LEU A 133 8.05 -5.61 4.85
CA LEU A 133 8.05 -4.15 5.00
C LEU A 133 9.43 -3.60 5.39
N LEU A 134 10.16 -4.31 6.25
CA LEU A 134 11.55 -3.98 6.57
C LEU A 134 12.48 -4.21 5.36
N GLY A 135 12.24 -5.25 4.56
CA GLY A 135 12.93 -5.48 3.30
C GLY A 135 12.70 -4.36 2.28
N TRP A 136 11.49 -3.81 2.20
CA TRP A 136 11.20 -2.63 1.35
C TRP A 136 11.95 -1.38 1.79
N LEU A 137 12.10 -1.18 3.11
CA LEU A 137 12.93 -0.10 3.65
C LEU A 137 14.40 -0.33 3.34
N GLU A 138 14.93 -1.53 3.59
CA GLU A 138 16.31 -1.89 3.28
C GLU A 138 16.61 -1.67 1.79
N ASN A 139 15.73 -2.14 0.90
CA ASN A 139 15.86 -1.97 -0.54
C ASN A 139 15.93 -0.48 -0.97
N PHE A 140 15.19 0.40 -0.29
CA PHE A 140 15.27 1.84 -0.53
C PHE A 140 16.60 2.43 -0.04
N LEU A 141 17.04 2.03 1.16
CA LEU A 141 18.30 2.47 1.75
C LEU A 141 19.49 2.06 0.86
N GLU A 142 19.50 0.81 0.38
CA GLU A 142 20.48 0.29 -0.58
C GLU A 142 20.49 1.12 -1.87
N GLY A 143 19.30 1.38 -2.45
CA GLY A 143 19.17 2.18 -3.67
C GLY A 143 19.67 3.63 -3.54
N MET A 144 19.76 4.14 -2.31
CA MET A 144 20.22 5.50 -2.01
C MET A 144 21.64 5.54 -1.42
N ALA A 145 22.34 4.40 -1.33
CA ALA A 145 23.63 4.30 -0.65
C ALA A 145 24.68 5.26 -1.22
N ASP A 146 24.71 5.45 -2.54
CA ASP A 146 25.68 6.29 -3.24
C ASP A 146 25.23 7.76 -3.42
N SER A 147 24.08 8.14 -2.84
CA SER A 147 23.52 9.50 -2.96
C SER A 147 24.29 10.58 -2.18
N GLY A 148 25.17 10.19 -1.24
CA GLY A 148 25.85 11.11 -0.32
C GLY A 148 24.98 11.69 0.80
N LEU A 149 23.71 11.29 0.88
CA LEU A 149 22.81 11.66 1.96
C LEU A 149 23.12 10.87 3.25
N GLY A 150 22.86 11.49 4.40
CA GLY A 150 22.88 10.78 5.67
C GLY A 150 21.62 9.94 5.84
N THR A 151 21.67 8.88 6.65
CA THR A 151 20.56 7.93 6.85
C THR A 151 19.23 8.60 7.19
N GLN A 152 19.25 9.66 8.03
CA GLN A 152 18.02 10.40 8.37
C GLN A 152 17.35 11.01 7.14
N ASP A 153 18.12 11.60 6.22
CA ASP A 153 17.58 12.21 5.01
C ASP A 153 17.10 11.14 4.02
N VAL A 154 17.82 10.00 3.93
CA VAL A 154 17.38 8.87 3.11
C VAL A 154 16.05 8.30 3.61
N VAL A 155 15.89 8.10 4.92
CA VAL A 155 14.61 7.67 5.51
C VAL A 155 13.51 8.72 5.26
N GLY A 156 13.84 10.01 5.36
CA GLY A 156 12.93 11.10 4.98
C GLY A 156 12.47 11.02 3.52
N CYS A 157 13.37 10.68 2.60
CA CYS A 157 13.04 10.44 1.19
C CYS A 157 12.13 9.21 1.03
N ALA A 158 12.40 8.11 1.74
CA ALA A 158 11.56 6.91 1.70
C ALA A 158 10.11 7.22 2.12
N VAL A 159 9.94 7.95 3.23
CA VAL A 159 8.62 8.37 3.73
C VAL A 159 7.92 9.31 2.75
N LEU A 160 8.65 10.25 2.14
CA LEU A 160 8.10 11.16 1.14
C LEU A 160 7.57 10.41 -0.09
N VAL A 161 8.35 9.46 -0.60
CA VAL A 161 7.98 8.69 -1.79
C VAL A 161 6.84 7.70 -1.47
N ASP A 162 6.89 6.98 -0.35
CA ASP A 162 5.78 6.10 0.11
C ASP A 162 4.47 6.88 0.28
N GLY A 163 4.54 8.06 0.91
CA GLY A 163 3.38 8.93 1.10
C GLY A 163 2.75 9.35 -0.23
N TRP A 164 3.58 9.76 -1.19
CA TRP A 164 3.12 10.09 -2.55
C TRP A 164 2.52 8.87 -3.27
N VAL A 165 3.15 7.69 -3.17
CA VAL A 165 2.63 6.45 -3.76
C VAL A 165 1.24 6.13 -3.20
N ARG A 166 1.05 6.19 -1.88
CA ARG A 166 -0.25 5.90 -1.24
C ARG A 166 -1.33 6.88 -1.69
N SER A 167 -1.03 8.18 -1.69
CA SER A 167 -1.98 9.20 -2.17
C SER A 167 -2.34 9.00 -3.64
N THR A 168 -1.35 8.69 -4.48
CA THR A 168 -1.56 8.47 -5.92
C THR A 168 -2.35 7.19 -6.18
N ALA A 169 -2.04 6.10 -5.49
CA ALA A 169 -2.78 4.84 -5.59
C ALA A 169 -4.24 5.00 -5.16
N SER A 170 -4.51 5.76 -4.08
CA SER A 170 -5.88 6.08 -3.66
C SER A 170 -6.62 6.88 -4.72
N LEU A 171 -5.97 7.90 -5.27
CA LEU A 171 -6.59 8.73 -6.30
C LEU A 171 -6.88 7.92 -7.57
N LEU A 172 -5.91 7.12 -8.04
CA LEU A 172 -6.08 6.21 -9.18
C LEU A 172 -7.27 5.27 -8.97
N ARG A 173 -7.37 4.64 -7.79
CA ARG A 173 -8.47 3.72 -7.48
C ARG A 173 -9.83 4.43 -7.51
N ASP A 174 -9.93 5.58 -6.84
CA ASP A 174 -11.23 6.23 -6.60
C ASP A 174 -11.71 6.99 -7.85
N VAL A 175 -10.80 7.66 -8.56
CA VAL A 175 -11.10 8.37 -9.81
C VAL A 175 -11.46 7.37 -10.91
N ASN A 176 -10.67 6.31 -11.09
CA ASN A 176 -10.89 5.36 -12.19
C ASN A 176 -12.07 4.40 -11.92
N ALA A 177 -12.59 4.34 -10.69
CA ALA A 177 -13.84 3.65 -10.39
C ALA A 177 -15.08 4.43 -10.88
N SER A 178 -14.95 5.72 -11.19
CA SER A 178 -16.07 6.55 -11.64
C SER A 178 -16.37 6.31 -13.13
N PRO A 179 -17.65 6.10 -13.53
CA PRO A 179 -17.99 5.89 -14.94
C PRO A 179 -17.65 7.12 -15.82
N PRO A 180 -17.06 6.95 -17.02
CA PRO A 180 -16.72 8.07 -17.91
C PRO A 180 -17.92 8.98 -18.26
N GLU A 181 -19.10 8.40 -18.42
CA GLU A 181 -20.35 9.14 -18.68
C GLU A 181 -20.69 10.12 -17.56
N GLN A 182 -20.37 9.77 -16.30
CA GLN A 182 -20.62 10.63 -15.16
C GLN A 182 -19.66 11.83 -15.14
N ALA A 183 -18.39 11.62 -15.50
CA ALA A 183 -17.41 12.69 -15.62
C ALA A 183 -17.83 13.69 -16.72
N GLN A 184 -18.24 13.18 -17.89
CA GLN A 184 -18.71 14.01 -19.00
C GLN A 184 -19.97 14.81 -18.64
N ALA A 185 -20.96 14.16 -17.99
CA ALA A 185 -22.17 14.83 -17.54
C ALA A 185 -21.87 15.95 -16.51
N LEU A 186 -20.91 15.71 -15.62
CA LEU A 186 -20.46 16.69 -14.63
C LEU A 186 -19.80 17.90 -15.32
N GLY A 187 -18.92 17.67 -16.30
CA GLY A 187 -18.27 18.70 -17.10
C GLY A 187 -19.27 19.61 -17.80
N GLY A 188 -20.24 19.01 -18.50
CA GLY A 188 -21.32 19.73 -19.18
C GLY A 188 -22.23 20.53 -18.23
N PHE A 189 -22.48 20.00 -17.02
CA PHE A 189 -23.32 20.68 -16.03
C PHE A 189 -22.59 21.83 -15.33
N LEU A 190 -21.35 21.62 -14.89
CA LEU A 190 -20.59 22.59 -14.09
C LEU A 190 -19.89 23.65 -14.94
N GLY A 191 -19.39 23.32 -16.13
CA GLY A 191 -18.60 24.22 -16.97
C GLY A 191 -19.26 25.61 -17.16
N PRO A 192 -20.50 25.71 -17.68
CA PRO A 192 -21.18 26.98 -17.85
C PRO A 192 -21.41 27.74 -16.54
N ARG A 193 -21.84 27.03 -15.48
CA ARG A 193 -22.15 27.60 -14.16
C ARG A 193 -20.90 28.15 -13.46
N LEU A 194 -19.75 27.50 -13.66
CA LEU A 194 -18.48 27.96 -13.12
C LEU A 194 -18.02 29.24 -13.83
N ARG A 195 -18.21 29.34 -15.14
CA ARG A 195 -17.91 30.57 -15.90
C ARG A 195 -18.79 31.73 -15.46
N GLU A 196 -20.10 31.52 -15.32
CA GLU A 196 -21.05 32.52 -14.81
C GLU A 196 -20.68 33.03 -13.41
N ARG A 197 -20.09 32.18 -12.57
CA ARG A 197 -19.62 32.52 -11.22
C ARG A 197 -18.20 33.11 -11.17
N GLY A 198 -17.54 33.29 -12.31
CA GLY A 198 -16.19 33.86 -12.37
C GLY A 198 -15.05 32.87 -12.07
N TYR A 199 -15.27 31.57 -12.31
CA TYR A 199 -14.24 30.52 -12.18
C TYR A 199 -13.77 29.97 -13.54
N PRO A 200 -13.23 30.78 -14.46
CA PRO A 200 -12.95 30.35 -15.83
C PRO A 200 -11.85 29.28 -15.92
N ARG A 201 -10.85 29.32 -15.03
CA ARG A 201 -9.78 28.31 -15.00
C ARG A 201 -10.29 26.93 -14.56
N VAL A 202 -11.14 26.90 -13.53
CA VAL A 202 -11.73 25.64 -13.03
C VAL A 202 -12.72 25.08 -14.07
N ALA A 203 -13.48 25.96 -14.73
CA ALA A 203 -14.37 25.55 -15.80
C ALA A 203 -13.61 24.84 -16.93
N ALA A 204 -12.46 25.38 -17.36
CA ALA A 204 -11.63 24.77 -18.41
C ALA A 204 -11.07 23.39 -18.02
N VAL A 205 -10.72 23.18 -16.74
CA VAL A 205 -10.27 21.87 -16.25
C VAL A 205 -11.44 20.88 -16.21
N ILE A 206 -12.57 21.26 -15.61
CA ILE A 206 -13.73 20.38 -15.43
C ILE A 206 -14.43 20.03 -16.75
N SER A 207 -14.34 20.89 -17.76
CA SER A 207 -14.93 20.63 -19.08
C SER A 207 -14.01 19.91 -20.06
N GLY A 208 -12.88 19.36 -19.59
CA GLY A 208 -11.95 18.61 -20.44
C GLY A 208 -11.11 19.48 -21.41
N GLU A 209 -11.21 20.81 -21.33
CA GLU A 209 -10.52 21.73 -22.26
C GLU A 209 -9.02 21.85 -21.94
N ALA A 210 -8.64 21.68 -20.68
CA ALA A 210 -7.29 21.89 -20.18
C ALA A 210 -6.67 20.67 -19.45
N TYR A 211 -7.44 19.59 -19.26
CA TYR A 211 -7.02 18.37 -18.57
C TYR A 211 -7.86 17.19 -19.09
N SER A 212 -7.32 15.97 -19.14
CA SER A 212 -8.05 14.83 -19.73
C SER A 212 -9.28 14.47 -18.90
N GLU A 213 -10.34 14.03 -19.59
CA GLU A 213 -11.55 13.49 -18.95
C GLU A 213 -11.38 12.01 -18.55
N GLU A 214 -10.25 11.40 -18.91
CA GLU A 214 -10.00 9.95 -18.79
C GLU A 214 -9.46 9.52 -17.41
N GLY A 215 -9.39 10.45 -16.45
CA GLY A 215 -8.98 10.18 -15.08
C GLY A 215 -7.50 10.47 -14.83
N ILE A 216 -6.88 9.76 -13.88
CA ILE A 216 -5.44 9.86 -13.62
C ILE A 216 -4.72 8.83 -14.49
N GLU A 217 -3.81 9.30 -15.33
CA GLU A 217 -3.05 8.49 -16.26
C GLU A 217 -1.64 8.19 -15.74
N ASP A 218 -0.94 7.24 -16.36
CA ASP A 218 0.47 6.99 -16.04
C ASP A 218 1.34 8.24 -16.26
N ALA A 219 0.95 9.15 -17.16
CA ALA A 219 1.63 10.43 -17.34
C ALA A 219 1.57 11.33 -16.09
N ASP A 220 0.45 11.33 -15.36
CA ASP A 220 0.32 12.10 -14.10
C ASP A 220 1.20 11.50 -13.00
N VAL A 221 1.28 10.17 -12.96
CA VAL A 221 2.15 9.43 -12.05
C VAL A 221 3.62 9.79 -12.30
N GLU A 222 4.06 9.73 -13.55
CA GLU A 222 5.43 10.07 -13.94
C GLU A 222 5.74 11.56 -13.70
N PHE A 223 4.77 12.45 -13.92
CA PHE A 223 4.92 13.86 -13.59
C PHE A 223 5.14 14.07 -12.09
N GLY A 224 4.28 13.51 -11.24
CA GLY A 224 4.36 13.63 -9.79
C GLY A 224 5.67 13.08 -9.22
N LEU A 225 6.03 11.86 -9.63
CA LEU A 225 7.28 11.22 -9.24
C LEU A 225 8.48 12.04 -9.70
N GLY A 226 8.48 12.50 -10.96
CA GLY A 226 9.54 13.33 -11.50
C GLY A 226 9.79 14.58 -10.66
N ARG A 227 8.74 15.29 -10.22
CA ARG A 227 8.89 16.48 -9.36
C ARG A 227 9.45 16.17 -7.98
N ILE A 228 9.09 15.02 -7.40
CA ILE A 228 9.65 14.59 -6.12
C ILE A 228 11.13 14.28 -6.26
N LEU A 229 11.51 13.52 -7.30
CA LEU A 229 12.90 13.16 -7.57
C LEU A 229 13.76 14.39 -7.85
N ASP A 230 13.26 15.38 -8.60
CA ASP A 230 13.96 16.65 -8.83
C ASP A 230 14.24 17.38 -7.51
N GLY A 231 13.30 17.31 -6.56
CA GLY A 231 13.48 17.87 -5.21
C GLY A 231 14.55 17.14 -4.39
N ILE A 232 14.62 15.81 -4.50
CA ILE A 232 15.65 14.99 -3.85
C ILE A 232 17.03 15.26 -4.48
N GLU A 233 17.10 15.40 -5.81
CA GLU A 233 18.32 15.74 -6.52
C GLU A 233 18.87 17.11 -6.07
N MET A 234 17.99 18.08 -5.89
CA MET A 234 18.35 19.38 -5.30
C MET A 234 18.84 19.29 -3.85
N LEU A 235 18.32 18.36 -3.05
CA LEU A 235 18.82 18.10 -1.70
C LEU A 235 20.22 17.49 -1.74
N ILE A 236 20.46 16.54 -2.63
CA ILE A 236 21.77 15.90 -2.85
C ILE A 236 22.79 16.96 -3.28
N GLY A 237 22.48 17.78 -4.28
CA GLY A 237 23.41 18.78 -4.83
C GLY A 237 23.71 19.99 -3.92
N ARG A 238 23.02 20.12 -2.78
CA ARG A 238 23.31 21.16 -1.76
C ARG A 238 24.34 20.72 -0.72
N ARG A 239 24.78 19.47 -0.76
CA ARG A 239 25.85 18.93 0.07
C ARG A 239 27.18 19.00 -0.66
#